data_AF-A0A6V7QS40-F1
#
_entry.id   AF-A0A6V7QS40-F1
#
_cell.length_a   1.000
_cell.length_b   1.000
_cell.length_c   1.000
_cell.angle_alpha   90.00
_cell.angle_beta   90.00
_cell.angle_gamma   90.00
#
_symmetry.space_group_name_H-M   'P 1'
#
loop_
_entity.id
_entity.type
_entity.pdbx_description
1 polymer ?
#
loop_
_entity_poly.entity_id
_entity_poly.type
_entity_poly.pdbx_seq_one_letter_code
_entity_poly.pdbx_strand_id
1 'polypeptide(L)'
;MKVISASVVALAIGCILLSMSVPLAARLNKEFVVGGDQHWRFGFDNPDDYLSCNVGKAKVLANETQGADEGFKHRLPNTNIQYFASGINNGFQCKKGNMKFSVWPTPY
;
A
#
# COMPACT_ATOMS: atom_id res chain seq x y z
N MET A 1 17.31 -41.09 5.97
CA MET A 1 15.86 -40.79 5.89
C MET A 1 15.53 -39.83 7.02
N LYS A 2 15.14 -38.58 6.72
CA LYS A 2 14.79 -37.59 7.76
C LYS A 2 13.34 -37.82 8.16
N VAL A 3 13.14 -38.46 9.31
CA VAL A 3 11.83 -38.64 9.94
C VAL A 3 11.33 -37.27 10.39
N ILE A 4 10.27 -36.80 9.74
CA ILE A 4 9.62 -35.54 10.06
C ILE A 4 8.67 -35.82 11.23
N SER A 5 8.81 -35.08 12.34
CA SER A 5 7.99 -35.28 13.54
C SER A 5 6.50 -35.05 13.23
N ALA A 6 5.61 -35.85 13.81
CA ALA A 6 4.16 -35.71 13.69
C ALA A 6 3.68 -34.30 14.08
N SER A 7 4.38 -33.62 15.01
CA SER A 7 4.10 -32.24 15.39
C SER A 7 4.36 -31.25 14.25
N VAL A 8 5.37 -31.50 13.41
CA VAL A 8 5.69 -30.66 12.23
C VAL A 8 4.63 -30.86 11.16
N VAL A 9 4.13 -32.08 11.00
CA VAL A 9 3.03 -32.40 10.07
C VAL A 9 1.73 -31.74 10.49
N ALA A 10 1.40 -31.79 11.79
CA ALA A 10 0.19 -31.14 12.34
C ALA A 10 0.21 -29.62 12.17
N LEU A 11 1.37 -28.98 12.41
CA LEU A 11 1.57 -27.54 12.17
C LEU A 11 1.38 -27.16 10.69
N ALA A 12 1.92 -27.96 9.77
CA ALA A 12 1.79 -27.71 8.34
C ALA A 12 0.32 -27.79 7.87
N ILE A 13 -0.42 -28.81 8.32
CA ILE A 13 -1.84 -28.99 7.95
C ILE A 13 -2.70 -27.85 8.53
N GLY A 14 -2.44 -27.46 9.78
CA GLY A 14 -3.13 -26.34 10.42
C GLY A 14 -2.93 -25.01 9.66
N CYS A 15 -1.70 -24.71 9.24
CA CYS A 15 -1.41 -23.53 8.43
C CYS A 15 -2.11 -23.55 7.06
N ILE A 16 -2.18 -24.72 6.41
CA ILE A 16 -2.84 -24.86 5.10
C ILE A 16 -4.34 -24.59 5.22
N LEU A 17 -5.01 -25.17 6.23
CA LEU A 17 -6.44 -24.96 6.45
C LEU A 17 -6.78 -23.50 6.79
N LEU A 18 -5.92 -22.82 7.56
CA LEU A 18 -6.08 -21.40 7.85
C LEU A 18 -5.95 -20.52 6.60
N SER A 19 -5.07 -20.88 5.66
CA SER A 19 -4.84 -20.11 4.43
C SER A 19 -5.99 -20.16 3.41
N MET A 20 -6.78 -21.25 3.43
CA MET A 20 -7.91 -21.44 2.50
C MET A 20 -9.20 -20.72 2.94
N SER A 21 -9.25 -20.21 4.18
CA SER A 21 -10.39 -19.44 4.68
C SER A 21 -10.47 -18.02 4.09
N VAL A 22 -9.41 -17.56 3.39
CA VAL A 22 -9.40 -16.24 2.78
C VAL A 22 -10.25 -16.26 1.50
N PRO A 23 -11.37 -15.52 1.43
CA PRO A 23 -12.25 -15.53 0.27
C PRO A 23 -11.51 -15.02 -1.00
N LEU A 24 -11.75 -15.66 -2.15
CA LEU A 24 -11.14 -15.32 -3.44
C LEU A 24 -11.41 -13.85 -3.84
N ALA A 25 -12.55 -13.30 -3.45
CA ALA A 25 -12.90 -11.89 -3.66
C ALA A 25 -11.93 -10.93 -2.92
N ALA A 26 -11.35 -11.34 -1.79
CA ALA A 26 -10.30 -10.57 -1.12
C ALA A 26 -8.96 -10.63 -1.85
N ARG A 27 -8.76 -11.59 -2.76
CA ARG A 27 -7.54 -11.70 -3.59
C ARG A 27 -7.56 -10.84 -4.85
N LEU A 28 -8.71 -10.24 -5.20
CA LEU A 28 -8.83 -9.39 -6.40
C LEU A 28 -8.21 -8.00 -6.22
N ASN A 29 -8.07 -7.51 -4.98
CA ASN A 29 -7.43 -6.22 -4.76
C ASN A 29 -5.92 -6.42 -4.66
N LYS A 30 -5.19 -5.89 -5.65
CA LYS A 30 -3.73 -5.86 -5.62
C LYS A 30 -3.30 -4.95 -4.46
N GLU A 31 -2.57 -5.50 -3.48
CA GLU A 31 -1.94 -4.71 -2.43
C GLU A 31 -0.56 -4.25 -2.92
N PHE A 32 -0.25 -2.97 -2.67
CA PHE A 32 1.03 -2.36 -2.99
C PHE A 32 1.60 -1.73 -1.73
N VAL A 33 2.90 -1.96 -1.48
CA VAL A 33 3.59 -1.35 -0.34
C VAL A 33 4.09 0.04 -0.75
N VAL A 34 3.65 1.06 -0.03
CA VAL A 34 4.03 2.45 -0.24
C VAL A 34 5.05 2.85 0.84
N GLY A 35 6.33 2.89 0.50
CA GLY A 35 7.43 3.18 1.43
C GLY A 35 8.62 3.88 0.75
N GLY A 36 9.69 4.14 1.51
CA GLY A 36 10.88 4.86 1.04
C GLY A 36 11.24 6.06 1.93
N ASP A 37 12.09 6.95 1.43
CA ASP A 37 12.62 8.10 2.19
C ASP A 37 11.70 9.33 2.16
N GLN A 38 10.62 9.29 1.38
CA GLN A 38 9.73 10.43 1.16
C GLN A 38 8.54 10.51 2.11
N HIS A 39 8.45 9.63 3.12
CA HIS A 39 7.36 9.58 4.10
C HIS A 39 5.98 9.71 3.42
N TRP A 40 5.65 8.79 2.52
CA TRP A 40 4.41 8.84 1.75
C TRP A 40 3.18 8.85 2.66
N ARG A 41 2.29 9.82 2.46
CA ARG A 41 1.22 10.03 3.44
C ARG A 41 -0.09 10.44 2.82
N PHE A 42 -0.05 11.13 1.69
CA PHE A 42 -1.22 11.70 1.05
C PHE A 42 -1.63 10.90 -0.18
N GLY A 43 -2.92 10.63 -0.28
CA GLY A 43 -3.60 10.10 -1.45
C GLY A 43 -4.55 11.13 -2.04
N PHE A 44 -4.67 11.17 -3.36
CA PHE A 44 -5.63 12.05 -4.04
C PHE A 44 -6.56 11.25 -4.93
N ASP A 45 -7.84 11.63 -4.95
CA ASP A 45 -8.85 11.07 -5.85
C ASP A 45 -8.98 11.89 -7.15
N ASN A 46 -8.64 13.18 -7.10
CA ASN A 46 -8.71 14.11 -8.23
C ASN A 46 -7.31 14.49 -8.75
N PRO A 47 -7.05 14.38 -10.08
CA PRO A 47 -5.77 14.78 -10.67
C PRO A 47 -5.41 16.25 -10.46
N ASP A 48 -6.36 17.19 -10.42
CA ASP A 48 -6.08 18.62 -10.23
C ASP A 48 -5.54 18.92 -8.83
N ASP A 49 -6.12 18.27 -7.81
CA ASP A 49 -5.64 18.38 -6.43
C ASP A 49 -4.25 17.72 -6.26
N TYR A 50 -3.99 16.62 -6.98
CA TYR A 50 -2.66 16.01 -7.07
C TYR A 50 -1.63 16.89 -7.77
N LEU A 51 -2.00 17.50 -8.90
CA LEU A 51 -1.12 18.38 -9.68
C LEU A 51 -0.74 19.63 -8.87
N SER A 52 -1.70 20.21 -8.15
CA SER A 52 -1.51 21.37 -7.27
C SER A 52 -0.99 21.03 -5.86
N CYS A 53 -0.86 19.75 -5.51
CA CYS A 53 -0.50 19.28 -4.17
C CYS A 53 -1.39 19.89 -3.07
N ASN A 54 -2.71 19.84 -3.28
CA ASN A 54 -3.70 20.37 -2.35
C ASN A 54 -3.93 19.42 -1.16
N VAL A 55 -2.96 19.37 -0.23
CA VAL A 55 -2.99 18.48 0.94
C VAL A 55 -4.21 18.65 1.84
N GLY A 56 -4.88 19.81 1.80
CA GLY A 56 -6.13 20.03 2.55
C GLY A 56 -7.31 19.21 2.04
N LYS A 57 -7.25 18.75 0.78
CA LYS A 57 -8.21 17.82 0.19
C LYS A 57 -7.66 16.41 0.02
N ALA A 58 -6.40 16.20 0.38
CA ALA A 58 -5.79 14.88 0.31
C ALA A 58 -6.32 13.96 1.41
N LYS A 59 -6.45 12.68 1.07
CA LYS A 59 -6.69 11.63 2.04
C LYS A 59 -5.39 11.28 2.75
N VAL A 60 -5.40 11.30 4.08
CA VAL A 60 -4.27 10.80 4.88
C VAL A 60 -4.31 9.27 4.88
N LEU A 61 -3.34 8.66 4.21
CA LEU A 61 -3.21 7.20 4.05
C LEU A 61 -2.36 6.55 5.15
N ALA A 62 -1.48 7.33 5.77
CA ALA A 62 -0.52 6.89 6.77
C ALA A 62 -0.26 8.00 7.80
N ASN A 63 0.31 7.64 8.95
CA ASN A 63 0.85 8.63 9.90
C ASN A 63 2.22 9.16 9.41
N GLU A 64 2.85 10.04 10.20
CA GLU A 64 4.10 10.74 9.82
C GLU A 64 5.30 9.81 9.56
N THR A 65 5.29 8.58 10.10
CA THR A 65 6.43 7.63 10.00
C THR A 65 6.11 6.38 9.20
N GLN A 66 4.83 6.01 9.07
CA GLN A 66 4.38 4.81 8.36
C GLN A 66 4.69 4.84 6.85
N GLY A 67 4.79 6.03 6.27
CA GLY A 67 5.19 6.21 4.89
C GLY A 67 6.69 6.09 4.62
N ALA A 68 7.49 5.91 5.67
CA ALA A 68 8.94 5.80 5.61
C ALA A 68 9.39 4.33 5.61
N ASP A 69 10.66 4.09 5.31
CA ASP A 69 11.31 2.77 5.40
C ASP A 69 10.52 1.65 4.69
N GLU A 70 10.08 0.63 5.44
CA GLU A 70 9.29 -0.51 4.94
C GLU A 70 7.94 -0.07 4.36
N GLY A 71 7.43 1.10 4.74
CA GLY A 71 6.18 1.65 4.25
C GLY A 71 4.93 1.01 4.85
N PHE A 72 3.80 1.28 4.20
CA PHE A 72 2.50 0.73 4.58
C PHE A 72 1.83 0.03 3.40
N LYS A 73 1.00 -0.98 3.70
CA LYS A 73 0.21 -1.67 2.69
C LYS A 73 -0.96 -0.78 2.26
N HIS A 74 -1.05 -0.53 0.97
CA HIS A 74 -2.14 0.19 0.36
C HIS A 74 -2.88 -0.71 -0.63
N ARG A 75 -4.21 -0.70 -0.54
CA ARG A 75 -5.08 -1.48 -1.42
C ARG A 75 -5.33 -0.69 -2.71
N LEU A 76 -4.94 -1.26 -3.85
CA LEU A 76 -5.21 -0.65 -5.14
C LEU A 76 -6.58 -1.12 -5.68
N PRO A 77 -7.50 -0.21 -6.04
CA PRO A 77 -8.70 -0.56 -6.80
C PRO A 77 -8.33 -0.82 -8.27
N ASN A 78 -8.88 -1.87 -8.88
CA ASN A 78 -8.51 -2.29 -10.23
C ASN A 78 -9.03 -1.38 -11.38
N THR A 79 -9.69 -0.27 -11.06
CA THR A 79 -10.43 0.54 -12.04
C THR A 79 -9.88 1.95 -12.22
N ASN A 80 -9.08 2.46 -11.27
CA ASN A 80 -8.71 3.88 -11.24
C ASN A 80 -7.21 4.07 -10.96
N ILE A 81 -6.65 5.15 -11.52
CA ILE A 81 -5.31 5.64 -11.17
C ILE A 81 -5.34 6.12 -9.73
N GLN A 82 -4.34 5.74 -8.96
CA GLN A 82 -4.13 6.21 -7.60
C GLN A 82 -2.96 7.18 -7.56
N TYR A 83 -3.14 8.29 -6.86
CA TYR A 83 -2.17 9.37 -6.78
C TYR A 83 -1.61 9.47 -5.37
N PHE A 84 -0.29 9.47 -5.23
CA PHE A 84 0.42 9.48 -3.96
C PHE A 84 1.35 10.68 -3.88
N ALA A 85 1.49 11.25 -2.68
CA ALA A 85 2.46 12.30 -2.42
C ALA A 85 3.10 12.20 -1.03
N SER A 86 4.29 12.79 -0.94
CA SER A 86 5.07 12.90 0.30
C SER A 86 4.30 13.65 1.39
N GLY A 87 4.36 13.11 2.60
CA GLY A 87 3.84 13.72 3.83
C GLY A 87 4.76 14.74 4.47
N ILE A 88 6.04 14.79 4.06
CA ILE A 88 7.08 15.58 4.72
C ILE A 88 6.68 17.05 4.76
N ASN A 89 6.71 17.62 5.97
CA ASN A 89 6.34 19.01 6.25
C ASN A 89 4.98 19.38 5.65
N ASN A 90 3.97 18.52 5.85
CA ASN A 90 2.61 18.71 5.36
C ASN A 90 2.55 18.90 3.83
N GLY A 91 3.31 18.07 3.09
CA GLY A 91 3.35 18.07 1.63
C GLY A 91 4.21 19.16 1.01
N PHE A 92 5.14 19.75 1.76
CA PHE A 92 6.13 20.67 1.21
C PHE A 92 6.94 20.02 0.08
N GLN A 93 7.34 18.77 0.26
CA GLN A 93 8.09 18.01 -0.75
C GLN A 93 7.24 17.71 -1.99
N CYS A 94 5.92 17.56 -1.87
CA CYS A 94 5.03 17.52 -3.03
C CYS A 94 5.09 18.85 -3.80
N LYS A 95 4.92 19.99 -3.11
CA LYS A 95 4.81 21.32 -3.73
C LYS A 95 6.11 21.85 -4.33
N LYS A 96 7.25 21.60 -3.66
CA LYS A 96 8.56 22.16 -4.02
C LYS A 96 9.48 21.13 -4.66
N GLY A 97 9.42 19.89 -4.20
CA GLY A 97 10.25 18.78 -4.69
C GLY A 97 9.59 17.90 -5.74
N ASN A 98 8.28 18.10 -6.04
CA ASN A 98 7.49 17.20 -6.87
C ASN A 98 7.57 15.72 -6.41
N MET A 99 7.73 15.48 -5.10
CA MET A 99 7.75 14.14 -4.51
C MET A 99 6.33 13.57 -4.50
N LYS A 100 5.91 13.09 -5.66
CA LYS A 100 4.58 12.56 -5.94
C LYS A 100 4.65 11.58 -7.12
N PHE A 101 3.78 10.57 -7.11
CA PHE A 101 3.73 9.57 -8.18
C PHE A 101 2.30 9.04 -8.34
N SER A 102 2.04 8.41 -9.48
CA SER A 102 0.77 7.76 -9.77
C SER A 102 0.95 6.27 -10.03
N VAL A 103 -0.05 5.49 -9.66
CA VAL A 103 -0.08 4.04 -9.86
C VAL A 103 -1.34 3.69 -10.64
N TRP A 104 -1.16 3.10 -11.82
CA TRP A 104 -2.24 2.49 -12.59
C TRP A 104 -2.16 0.96 -12.42
N PRO A 105 -3.12 0.31 -11.75
CA PRO A 105 -3.18 -1.14 -11.72
C PRO A 105 -3.62 -1.67 -13.08
N THR A 106 -2.69 -2.23 -13.85
CA THR A 106 -3.01 -2.82 -15.16
C THR A 106 -3.82 -4.11 -14.98
N PRO A 107 -4.78 -4.40 -15.88
CA PRO A 107 -5.68 -5.56 -15.79
C PRO A 107 -5.01 -6.91 -16.14
N TYR A 108 -3.71 -6.92 -16.45
CA TYR A 108 -2.96 -8.12 -16.83
C TYR A 108 -2.39 -8.87 -15.61
#